data_AF-A0A2N6ENB9-F1
#
_entry.id   AF-A0A2N6ENB9-F1
#
_cell.length_a   1.000
_cell.length_b   1.000
_cell.length_c   1.000
_cell.angle_alpha   90.00
_cell.angle_beta   90.00
_cell.angle_gamma   90.00
#
_symmetry.space_group_name_H-M   'P 1'
#
loop_
_entity.id
_entity.type
_entity.pdbx_description
1 polymer ?
#
loop_
_entity_poly.entity_id
_entity_poly.type
_entity_poly.pdbx_seq_one_letter_code
_entity_poly.pdbx_strand_id
1 'polypeptide(L)'
;MNRAMKMVKIVLLMVLGLHLVGTTVFSDDGADDDTTQKLVKVCTLSSVKANQEFQRNVNILQARRQRVVQLRQQLKQAQTEEMKESLNKELTLALDQLKADNETMVKTYGFSLGRNYRLVVEKAYVYMAVSDEEAEKISQTQHAN
;
A
#
# COMPACT_ATOMS: atom_id res chain seq x y z
N MET A 1 25.59 -26.39 21.69
CA MET A 1 24.14 -26.42 21.99
C MET A 1 23.51 -25.09 21.59
N ASN A 2 22.74 -25.15 20.51
CA ASN A 2 21.68 -24.25 19.98
C ASN A 2 21.77 -22.72 20.20
N ARG A 3 22.28 -22.01 19.18
CA ARG A 3 21.82 -20.65 18.85
C ARG A 3 20.48 -20.76 18.12
N ALA A 4 19.38 -20.46 18.82
CA ALA A 4 18.07 -20.31 18.20
C ALA A 4 18.09 -19.05 17.31
N MET A 5 18.13 -19.27 15.99
CA MET A 5 17.99 -18.25 14.97
C MET A 5 16.57 -17.68 15.06
N LYS A 6 16.40 -16.54 15.73
CA LYS A 6 15.14 -15.80 15.71
C LYS A 6 14.88 -15.37 14.27
N MET A 7 13.85 -15.94 13.64
CA MET A 7 13.33 -15.47 12.35
C MET A 7 13.04 -13.98 12.45
N VAL A 8 13.83 -13.18 11.74
CA VAL A 8 13.56 -11.77 11.49
C VAL A 8 12.35 -11.74 10.56
N LYS A 9 11.15 -11.59 11.14
CA LYS A 9 9.95 -11.22 10.37
C LYS A 9 10.20 -9.80 9.87
N ILE A 10 10.60 -9.66 8.62
CA ILE A 10 10.65 -8.36 7.95
C ILE A 10 9.21 -7.86 7.86
N VAL A 11 8.82 -7.04 8.84
CA VAL A 11 7.57 -6.29 8.81
C VAL A 11 7.84 -5.06 7.95
N LEU A 12 7.53 -5.15 6.67
CA LEU A 12 7.54 -3.97 5.80
C LEU A 12 6.30 -3.13 6.15
N LEU A 13 6.45 -2.23 7.12
CA LEU A 13 5.56 -1.09 7.31
C LEU A 13 5.73 -0.17 6.10
N MET A 14 4.96 -0.41 5.03
CA MET A 14 4.82 0.61 4.00
C MET A 14 3.99 1.75 4.58
N VAL A 15 4.69 2.76 5.11
CA VAL A 15 4.16 4.11 5.26
C VAL A 15 3.93 4.64 3.84
N LEU A 16 2.74 4.36 3.31
CA LEU A 16 2.34 4.80 1.98
C LEU A 16 1.99 6.29 2.03
N GLY A 17 3.00 7.12 1.75
CA GLY A 17 2.86 8.49 1.29
C GLY A 17 3.21 9.56 2.33
N LEU A 18 4.46 10.04 2.32
CA LEU A 18 4.86 11.43 2.11
C LEU A 18 6.39 11.53 2.20
N HIS A 19 7.08 11.95 1.14
CA HIS A 19 8.43 12.48 1.27
C HIS A 19 8.32 13.96 1.62
N LEU A 20 8.45 14.28 2.91
CA LEU A 20 8.99 15.55 3.36
C LEU A 20 10.14 15.22 4.32
N VAL A 21 11.29 15.80 4.04
CA VAL A 21 12.57 15.62 4.74
C VAL A 21 12.42 15.82 6.25
N GLY A 22 12.98 14.90 7.04
CA GLY A 22 13.17 15.11 8.49
C GLY A 22 13.31 13.81 9.27
N THR A 23 14.56 13.46 9.59
CA THR A 23 15.00 12.54 10.67
C THR A 23 14.46 11.11 10.65
N THR A 24 15.39 10.17 10.47
CA THR A 24 15.27 8.80 10.97
C THR A 24 14.86 8.80 12.44
N VAL A 25 13.64 8.33 12.74
CA VAL A 25 13.27 7.92 14.09
C VAL A 25 12.95 6.44 14.03
N PHE A 26 13.96 5.64 14.39
CA PHE A 26 13.72 4.34 14.98
C PHE A 26 13.05 4.61 16.33
N SER A 27 11.76 4.30 16.46
CA SER A 27 11.13 4.24 17.79
C SER A 27 11.32 2.82 18.31
N ASP A 28 12.31 2.68 19.19
CA ASP A 28 12.38 1.59 20.17
C ASP A 28 12.00 2.17 21.55
N ASP A 29 11.21 1.37 22.25
CA ASP A 29 10.70 1.48 23.63
C ASP A 29 9.79 2.64 24.08
N GLY A 30 8.62 2.22 24.60
CA GLY A 30 8.12 2.75 25.87
C GLY A 30 6.87 3.62 25.85
N ALA A 31 5.75 3.09 25.32
CA ALA A 31 4.43 3.46 25.83
C ALA A 31 3.45 2.30 25.58
N ASP A 32 3.14 1.57 26.65
CA ASP A 32 1.94 0.74 26.74
C ASP A 32 0.71 1.61 26.43
N ASP A 33 0.27 1.59 25.17
CA ASP A 33 -1.15 1.72 24.88
C ASP A 33 -1.66 0.29 24.67
N ASP A 34 -2.24 -0.28 25.73
CA ASP A 34 -2.97 -1.54 25.74
C ASP A 34 -4.28 -1.42 24.93
N THR A 35 -4.12 -1.11 23.65
CA THR A 35 -5.04 -1.55 22.63
C THR A 35 -4.27 -2.55 21.79
N THR A 36 -4.16 -3.78 22.30
CA THR A 36 -3.58 -4.91 21.56
C THR A 36 -4.43 -5.14 20.29
N GLN A 37 -4.17 -4.37 19.23
CA GLN A 37 -4.98 -4.36 18.02
C GLN A 37 -4.84 -5.72 17.33
N LYS A 38 -5.91 -6.50 17.37
CA LYS A 38 -5.97 -7.79 16.70
C LYS A 38 -6.03 -7.57 15.19
N LEU A 39 -5.09 -8.18 14.47
CA LEU A 39 -5.10 -8.20 13.01
C LEU A 39 -6.03 -9.31 12.51
N VAL A 40 -6.97 -8.95 11.63
CA VAL A 40 -7.85 -9.90 10.96
C VAL A 40 -7.42 -10.02 9.51
N LYS A 41 -7.24 -11.25 9.02
CA LYS A 41 -6.94 -11.50 7.60
C LYS A 41 -8.20 -11.23 6.78
N VAL A 42 -8.14 -10.22 5.91
CA VAL A 42 -9.27 -9.82 5.04
C VAL A 42 -9.24 -10.46 3.66
N CYS A 43 -8.05 -10.74 3.12
CA CYS A 43 -7.88 -11.46 1.85
C CYS A 43 -6.50 -12.11 1.75
N THR A 44 -6.29 -12.93 0.72
CA THR A 44 -4.99 -13.50 0.36
C THR A 44 -4.71 -13.17 -1.11
N LEU A 45 -3.57 -12.54 -1.39
CA LEU A 45 -3.15 -12.21 -2.75
C LEU A 45 -2.29 -13.37 -3.28
N SER A 46 -2.93 -14.32 -3.97
CA SER A 46 -2.35 -15.61 -4.31
C SER A 46 -1.32 -15.60 -5.45
N SER A 47 -1.10 -14.46 -6.10
CA SER A 47 -0.12 -14.33 -7.19
C SER A 47 0.55 -12.95 -7.20
N VAL A 48 1.70 -12.87 -7.88
CA VAL A 48 2.41 -11.60 -8.12
C VAL A 48 1.49 -10.61 -8.84
N LYS A 49 0.77 -11.06 -9.86
CA LYS A 49 -0.19 -10.24 -10.62
C LYS A 49 -1.30 -9.69 -9.72
N ALA A 50 -1.91 -10.54 -8.88
CA ALA A 50 -2.95 -10.11 -7.95
C ALA A 50 -2.42 -9.07 -6.94
N ASN A 51 -1.18 -9.23 -6.48
CA ASN A 51 -0.54 -8.25 -5.61
C ASN A 51 -0.28 -6.91 -6.31
N GLN A 52 0.21 -6.94 -7.56
CA GLN A 52 0.42 -5.74 -8.37
C GLN A 52 -0.90 -4.99 -8.65
N GLU A 53 -1.96 -5.73 -9.01
CA GLU A 53 -3.30 -5.16 -9.22
C GLU A 53 -3.84 -4.52 -7.94
N PHE A 54 -3.73 -5.21 -6.80
CA PHE A 54 -4.13 -4.66 -5.51
C PHE A 54 -3.38 -3.36 -5.20
N GLN A 55 -2.04 -3.34 -5.32
CA GLN A 55 -1.24 -2.15 -5.07
C GLN A 55 -1.59 -1.01 -6.02
N ARG A 56 -1.78 -1.30 -7.31
CA ARG A 56 -2.22 -0.32 -8.31
C ARG A 56 -3.56 0.29 -7.91
N ASN A 57 -4.53 -0.54 -7.52
CA ASN A 57 -5.86 -0.09 -7.15
C ASN A 57 -5.85 0.75 -5.86
N VAL A 58 -5.03 0.37 -4.87
CA VAL A 58 -4.80 1.18 -3.67
C VAL A 58 -4.24 2.56 -4.04
N ASN A 59 -3.25 2.63 -4.93
CA ASN A 59 -2.66 3.90 -5.37
C ASN A 59 -3.68 4.79 -6.09
N ILE A 60 -4.50 4.21 -6.97
CA ILE A 60 -5.58 4.93 -7.66
C ILE A 60 -6.58 5.50 -6.66
N LEU A 61 -6.99 4.69 -5.68
CA LEU A 61 -7.96 5.09 -4.67
C LEU A 61 -7.44 6.23 -3.79
N GLN A 62 -6.15 6.20 -3.41
CA GLN A 62 -5.49 7.29 -2.70
C GLN A 62 -5.41 8.56 -3.54
N ALA A 63 -5.04 8.45 -4.82
CA ALA A 63 -5.00 9.59 -5.73
C ALA A 63 -6.39 10.24 -5.89
N ARG A 64 -7.46 9.44 -6.01
CA ARG A 64 -8.84 9.95 -6.05
C ARG A 64 -9.23 10.65 -4.76
N ARG A 65 -8.87 10.10 -3.60
CA ARG A 65 -9.06 10.78 -2.30
C ARG A 65 -8.36 12.13 -2.28
N GLN A 66 -7.11 12.19 -2.77
CA GLN A 66 -6.36 13.44 -2.82
C GLN A 66 -7.01 14.46 -3.76
N ARG A 67 -7.56 14.03 -4.90
CA ARG A 67 -8.30 14.92 -5.81
C ARG A 67 -9.54 15.53 -5.13
N VAL A 68 -10.29 14.74 -4.36
CA VAL A 68 -11.43 15.24 -3.55
C VAL A 68 -10.97 16.29 -2.54
N VAL A 69 -9.83 16.08 -1.87
CA VAL A 69 -9.25 17.07 -0.94
C VAL A 69 -8.88 18.36 -1.66
N GLN A 70 -8.24 18.26 -2.83
CA GLN A 70 -7.89 19.42 -3.66
C GLN A 70 -9.11 20.19 -4.13
N LEU A 71 -10.16 19.51 -4.62
CA LEU A 71 -11.42 20.13 -5.04
C LEU A 71 -12.07 20.91 -3.90
N ARG A 72 -12.12 20.32 -2.70
CA ARG A 72 -12.64 21.01 -1.51
C ARG A 72 -11.83 22.26 -1.17
N GLN A 73 -10.51 22.22 -1.35
CA GLN A 73 -9.66 23.38 -1.10
C GLN A 73 -9.89 24.49 -2.14
N GLN A 74 -9.96 24.13 -3.42
CA GLN A 74 -10.27 25.05 -4.51
C GLN A 74 -11.64 25.71 -4.30
N LEU A 75 -12.64 24.94 -3.86
CA LEU A 75 -13.99 25.44 -3.60
C LEU A 75 -14.02 26.46 -2.46
N LYS A 76 -13.22 26.28 -1.41
CA LYS A 76 -13.06 27.27 -0.33
C LYS A 76 -12.43 28.58 -0.80
N GLN A 77 -11.64 28.53 -1.87
CA GLN A 77 -10.91 29.68 -2.42
C GLN A 77 -11.66 30.36 -3.58
N ALA A 78 -12.75 29.76 -4.07
CA ALA A 78 -13.52 30.28 -5.19
C ALA A 78 -14.26 31.56 -4.83
N GLN A 79 -14.11 32.59 -5.66
CA GLN A 79 -14.64 33.93 -5.39
C GLN A 79 -15.99 34.18 -6.06
N THR A 80 -16.28 33.50 -7.18
CA THR A 80 -17.53 33.66 -7.94
C THR A 80 -18.45 32.46 -7.76
N GLU A 81 -19.75 32.71 -7.85
CA GLU A 81 -20.76 31.63 -7.77
C GLU A 81 -20.63 30.65 -8.94
N GLU A 82 -20.30 31.11 -10.14
CA GLU A 82 -20.05 30.25 -11.30
C GLU A 82 -18.88 29.27 -11.05
N MET A 83 -17.77 29.75 -10.48
CA MET A 83 -16.63 28.88 -10.13
C MET A 83 -17.02 27.88 -9.04
N LYS A 84 -17.78 28.31 -8.03
CA LYS A 84 -18.27 27.41 -6.96
C LYS A 84 -19.19 26.34 -7.53
N GLU A 85 -20.09 26.69 -8.46
CA GLU A 85 -20.99 25.74 -9.08
C GLU A 85 -20.23 24.69 -9.91
N SER A 86 -19.27 25.13 -10.73
CA SER A 86 -18.41 24.24 -11.51
C SER A 86 -17.61 23.29 -10.60
N LEU A 87 -16.93 23.82 -9.58
CA LEU A 87 -16.16 23.03 -8.62
C LEU A 87 -17.04 22.07 -7.81
N ASN A 88 -18.28 22.45 -7.47
CA ASN A 88 -19.23 21.55 -6.81
C ASN A 88 -19.64 20.37 -7.70
N LYS A 89 -19.86 20.60 -9.01
CA LYS A 89 -20.15 19.53 -9.97
C LYS A 89 -18.98 18.56 -10.07
N GLU A 90 -17.75 19.07 -10.21
CA GLU A 90 -16.54 18.25 -10.22
C GLU A 90 -16.34 17.48 -8.91
N LEU A 91 -16.57 18.12 -7.77
CA LEU A 91 -16.46 17.50 -6.45
C LEU A 91 -17.47 16.37 -6.27
N THR A 92 -18.71 16.57 -6.71
CA THR A 92 -19.76 15.55 -6.63
C THR A 92 -19.38 14.32 -7.45
N LEU A 93 -18.96 14.53 -8.70
CA LEU A 93 -18.49 13.44 -9.57
C LEU A 93 -17.29 12.70 -8.96
N ALA A 94 -16.32 13.42 -8.41
CA ALA A 94 -15.14 12.83 -7.78
C ALA A 94 -15.50 12.03 -6.52
N LEU A 95 -16.49 12.47 -5.73
CA LEU A 95 -16.99 11.75 -4.56
C LEU A 95 -17.70 10.46 -4.94
N ASP A 96 -18.56 10.49 -5.97
CA ASP A 96 -19.27 9.32 -6.46
C ASP A 96 -18.30 8.26 -6.99
N GLN A 97 -17.30 8.71 -7.77
CA GLN A 97 -16.23 7.85 -8.27
C GLN A 97 -15.37 7.27 -7.13
N LEU A 98 -15.03 8.06 -6.12
CA LEU A 98 -14.28 7.59 -4.95
C LEU A 98 -15.07 6.54 -4.17
N LYS A 99 -16.38 6.77 -4.00
CA LYS A 99 -17.28 5.84 -3.31
C LYS A 99 -17.39 4.51 -4.07
N ALA A 100 -17.66 4.57 -5.38
CA ALA A 100 -17.79 3.38 -6.22
C ALA A 100 -16.52 2.51 -6.23
N ASP A 101 -15.34 3.15 -6.35
CA ASP A 101 -14.06 2.44 -6.28
C ASP A 101 -13.83 1.83 -4.90
N ASN A 102 -14.12 2.57 -3.82
CA ASN A 102 -13.95 2.06 -2.46
C ASN A 102 -14.90 0.87 -2.19
N GLU A 103 -16.15 0.93 -2.66
CA GLU A 103 -17.08 -0.21 -2.57
C GLU A 103 -16.56 -1.44 -3.34
N THR A 104 -15.98 -1.23 -4.52
CA THR A 104 -15.33 -2.29 -5.29
C THR A 104 -14.15 -2.89 -4.52
N MET A 105 -13.31 -2.06 -3.90
CA MET A 105 -12.18 -2.53 -3.10
C MET A 105 -12.61 -3.31 -1.85
N VAL A 106 -13.72 -2.92 -1.21
CA VAL A 106 -14.31 -3.66 -0.09
C VAL A 106 -14.80 -5.03 -0.57
N LYS A 107 -15.53 -5.08 -1.68
CA LYS A 107 -16.09 -6.34 -2.22
C LYS A 107 -15.00 -7.30 -2.67
N THR A 108 -13.97 -6.80 -3.35
CA THR A 108 -12.93 -7.64 -3.96
C THR A 108 -11.85 -8.05 -2.96
N TYR A 109 -11.45 -7.16 -2.04
CA TYR A 109 -10.28 -7.37 -1.19
C TYR A 109 -10.55 -7.19 0.31
N GLY A 110 -11.77 -6.78 0.71
CA GLY A 110 -12.05 -6.38 2.09
C GLY A 110 -11.32 -5.09 2.50
N PHE A 111 -10.85 -4.29 1.53
CA PHE A 111 -10.05 -3.09 1.75
C PHE A 111 -10.91 -1.82 1.68
N SER A 112 -10.64 -0.85 2.55
CA SER A 112 -11.34 0.45 2.60
C SER A 112 -10.41 1.58 3.04
N LEU A 113 -10.60 2.80 2.53
CA LEU A 113 -9.75 3.96 2.87
C LEU A 113 -9.77 4.41 4.34
N GLY A 114 -10.74 3.93 5.13
CA GLY A 114 -10.96 4.35 6.51
C GLY A 114 -10.32 3.46 7.57
N ARG A 115 -9.52 2.46 7.18
CA ARG A 115 -8.93 1.48 8.10
C ARG A 115 -7.42 1.35 7.87
N ASN A 116 -6.71 0.95 8.92
CA ASN A 116 -5.29 0.65 8.86
C ASN A 116 -5.10 -0.82 8.46
N TYR A 117 -4.30 -1.07 7.43
CA TYR A 117 -3.99 -2.42 6.95
C TYR A 117 -2.50 -2.70 7.04
N ARG A 118 -2.16 -3.97 7.28
CA ARG A 118 -0.79 -4.49 7.20
C ARG A 118 -0.73 -5.55 6.12
N LEU A 119 0.10 -5.33 5.11
CA LEU A 119 0.42 -6.34 4.10
C LEU A 119 1.57 -7.21 4.64
N VAL A 120 1.37 -8.52 4.68
CA VAL A 120 2.41 -9.48 5.08
C VAL A 120 2.85 -10.25 3.85
N VAL A 121 4.14 -10.20 3.53
CA VAL A 121 4.72 -10.92 2.39
C VAL A 121 5.13 -12.32 2.86
N GLU A 122 4.43 -13.34 2.39
CA GLU A 122 4.73 -14.74 2.75
C GLU A 122 5.81 -15.37 1.86
N LYS A 123 5.94 -14.93 0.61
CA LYS A 123 6.94 -15.43 -0.36
C LYS A 123 7.55 -14.27 -1.14
N ALA A 124 8.87 -14.25 -1.24
CA ALA A 124 9.64 -13.29 -2.03
C ALA A 124 10.64 -14.05 -2.91
N TYR A 125 10.71 -13.68 -4.19
CA TYR A 125 11.67 -14.24 -5.13
C TYR A 125 12.62 -13.13 -5.57
N VAL A 126 13.92 -13.41 -5.58
CA VAL A 126 14.95 -12.53 -6.10
C VAL A 126 15.52 -13.21 -7.33
N TYR A 127 15.41 -12.55 -8.48
CA TYR A 127 15.94 -13.05 -9.74
C TYR A 127 17.18 -12.26 -10.12
N MET A 128 18.16 -12.95 -10.70
CA MET A 128 19.34 -12.36 -11.30
C MET A 128 19.25 -12.57 -12.82
N ALA A 129 19.42 -11.51 -13.60
CA ALA A 129 19.56 -11.64 -15.04
C ALA A 129 20.97 -12.18 -15.35
N VAL A 130 21.03 -13.27 -16.10
CA VAL A 130 22.27 -13.97 -16.47
C VAL A 130 22.19 -14.36 -17.94
N SER A 131 23.34 -14.49 -18.61
CA SER A 131 23.39 -15.13 -19.93
C SER A 131 23.16 -16.64 -19.82
N ASP A 132 22.85 -17.32 -20.93
CA ASP A 132 22.69 -18.78 -20.94
C ASP A 132 23.97 -19.50 -20.46
N GLU A 133 25.14 -18.98 -20.88
CA GLU A 133 26.46 -19.48 -20.49
C GLU A 133 26.74 -19.33 -18.98
N GLU A 134 26.25 -18.25 -18.37
CA GLU A 134 26.33 -18.02 -16.93
C GLU A 134 25.33 -18.90 -16.16
N ALA A 135 24.13 -19.12 -16.70
CA ALA A 135 23.11 -19.99 -16.12
C ALA A 135 23.60 -21.44 -16.03
N GLU A 136 24.27 -21.95 -17.07
CA GLU A 136 24.85 -23.30 -17.07
C GLU A 136 25.90 -23.46 -15.97
N LYS A 137 26.83 -22.50 -15.82
CA LYS A 137 27.86 -22.50 -14.78
C LYS A 137 27.27 -22.43 -13.37
N ILE A 138 26.24 -21.60 -13.17
CA ILE A 138 25.58 -21.45 -11.87
C ILE A 138 24.79 -22.71 -11.50
N SER A 139 24.10 -23.34 -12.47
CA SER A 139 23.35 -24.58 -12.21
C SER A 139 24.26 -25.74 -11.78
N GLN A 140 25.41 -25.89 -12.44
CA GLN A 140 26.41 -26.91 -12.11
C GLN A 140 27.00 -26.70 -10.71
N THR A 141 27.16 -25.44 -10.28
CA THR A 141 27.70 -25.09 -8.96
C THR A 141 26.66 -25.28 -7.84
N GLN A 142 25.36 -25.12 -8.13
CA GLN A 142 24.28 -25.29 -7.15
C GLN A 142 23.94 -26.76 -6.87
N HIS A 143 24.17 -27.69 -7.80
CA HIS A 143 23.94 -29.12 -7.60
C HIS A 143 25.08 -29.87 -6.88
N ALA A 144 26.21 -29.19 -6.63
CA ALA A 144 27.40 -29.78 -6.00
C ALA A 144 27.48 -29.55 -4.47
N ASN A 145 26.47 -28.93 -3.85
CA ASN A 145 26.39 -28.64 -2.41
C ASN A 145 25.17 -29.28 -1.74
#